data_AF-A0A562N877-F1
#
_entry.id   AF-A0A562N877-F1
#
_cell.length_a   1.000
_cell.length_b   1.000
_cell.length_c   1.000
_cell.angle_alpha   90.00
_cell.angle_beta   90.00
_cell.angle_gamma   90.00
#
_symmetry.space_group_name_H-M   'P 1'
#
loop_
_entity.id
_entity.type
_entity.pdbx_description
1 polymer ?
#
loop_
_entity_poly.entity_id
_entity_poly.type
_entity_poly.pdbx_seq_one_letter_code
_entity_poly.pdbx_strand_id
1 'polypeptide(L)' 'MAGVAELLPAAPITRNQVDLMRHDNVAAIDAPGLKELDIKPLDIDEVIRLIEQRA' A
#
# COMPACT_ATOMS: atom_id res chain seq x y z
N MET A 1 9.72 13.62 -12.77
CA MET A 1 10.74 12.74 -13.41
C MET A 1 10.83 11.39 -12.69
N ALA A 2 9.72 10.64 -12.51
CA ALA A 2 9.77 9.31 -11.88
C ALA A 2 10.32 8.21 -12.81
N GLY A 3 10.21 8.41 -14.14
CA GLY A 3 10.65 7.39 -15.11
C GLY A 3 12.14 7.09 -15.15
N VAL A 4 12.99 7.93 -14.56
CA VAL A 4 14.43 7.63 -14.48
C VAL A 4 14.69 6.55 -13.42
N ALA A 5 13.90 6.51 -12.35
CA ALA A 5 14.04 5.51 -11.29
C ALA A 5 13.62 4.09 -11.75
N GLU A 6 12.74 3.98 -12.75
CA GLU A 6 12.28 2.70 -13.32
C GLU A 6 13.40 1.90 -14.02
N LEU A 7 14.49 2.56 -14.41
CA LEU A 7 15.64 1.90 -15.05
C LEU A 7 16.53 1.14 -14.04
N LEU A 8 16.32 1.31 -12.74
CA LEU A 8 17.09 0.63 -11.72
C LEU A 8 16.57 -0.81 -11.52
N PRO A 9 17.46 -1.81 -11.35
CA PRO A 9 17.07 -3.20 -11.09
C PRO A 9 16.13 -3.39 -9.88
N ALA A 10 16.19 -2.46 -8.92
CA ALA A 10 15.27 -2.34 -7.80
C ALA A 10 14.75 -0.89 -7.73
N ALA A 11 13.93 -0.52 -8.72
CA ALA A 11 13.35 0.81 -8.82
C ALA A 11 12.66 1.20 -7.49
N PRO A 12 13.18 2.20 -6.76
CA PRO A 12 12.61 2.59 -5.47
C PRO A 12 11.25 3.27 -5.61
N ILE A 13 10.95 3.82 -6.80
CA ILE A 13 9.66 4.42 -7.14
C ILE A 13 9.39 4.32 -8.65
N THR A 14 8.16 4.04 -9.06
CA THR A 14 7.74 3.98 -10.48
C THR A 14 6.76 5.09 -10.84
N ARG A 15 6.58 5.38 -12.13
CA ARG A 15 5.56 6.31 -12.64
C ARG A 15 4.17 5.86 -12.21
N ASN A 16 3.87 4.57 -12.36
CA ASN A 16 2.58 4.02 -11.93
C ASN A 16 2.34 4.18 -10.43
N GLN A 17 3.37 4.04 -9.58
CA GLN A 17 3.25 4.33 -8.15
C GLN A 17 2.97 5.81 -7.89
N VAL A 18 3.64 6.72 -8.60
CA VAL A 18 3.36 8.16 -8.49
C VAL A 18 1.93 8.48 -8.92
N ASP A 19 1.43 7.83 -9.96
CA ASP A 19 0.06 8.03 -10.45
C ASP A 19 -0.98 7.54 -9.44
N LEU A 20 -0.73 6.41 -8.76
CA LEU A 20 -1.57 5.93 -7.67
C LEU A 20 -1.55 6.87 -6.46
N MET A 21 -0.36 7.36 -6.05
CA MET A 21 -0.22 8.26 -4.89
C MET A 21 -0.91 9.63 -5.04
N ARG A 22 -1.26 10.01 -6.28
CA ARG A 22 -2.02 11.25 -6.54
C ARG A 22 -3.51 11.12 -6.21
N HIS A 23 -3.99 9.91 -5.93
CA HIS A 23 -5.39 9.62 -5.67
C HIS A 23 -5.55 9.06 -4.26
N ASP A 24 -6.48 9.64 -3.50
CA ASP A 24 -6.86 9.11 -2.20
C ASP A 24 -7.72 7.85 -2.38
N ASN A 25 -7.54 6.89 -1.47
CA ASN A 25 -8.43 5.75 -1.39
C ASN A 25 -9.75 6.17 -0.73
N VAL A 26 -10.86 5.79 -1.35
CA VAL A 26 -12.21 5.92 -0.77
C VAL A 26 -12.80 4.54 -0.54
N ALA A 27 -13.62 4.39 0.49
CA ALA A 27 -14.32 3.14 0.74
C ALA A 27 -15.29 2.85 -0.41
N ALA A 28 -15.23 1.64 -0.96
CA ALA A 28 -16.22 1.14 -1.91
C ALA A 28 -17.47 0.69 -1.14
N ILE A 29 -18.43 1.61 -0.95
CA ILE A 29 -19.61 1.40 -0.09
C ILE A 29 -20.50 0.23 -0.59
N ASP A 30 -20.49 -0.03 -1.89
CA ASP A 30 -21.33 -1.07 -2.52
C ASP A 30 -20.64 -2.45 -2.60
N ALA A 31 -19.43 -2.59 -2.04
CA ALA A 31 -18.65 -3.82 -2.04
C ALA A 31 -18.42 -4.32 -0.60
N PRO A 32 -18.32 -5.64 -0.39
CA PRO A 32 -18.11 -6.16 0.95
C PRO A 32 -16.74 -5.78 1.51
N GLY A 33 -16.70 -5.36 2.77
CA GLY A 33 -15.48 -5.09 3.51
C GLY A 33 -14.82 -6.35 4.07
N LEU A 34 -13.58 -6.25 4.55
CA LEU A 34 -12.83 -7.40 5.09
C LEU A 34 -13.57 -8.16 6.19
N LYS A 35 -14.25 -7.44 7.10
CA LYS A 35 -15.03 -8.06 8.19
C LYS A 35 -16.19 -8.91 7.68
N GLU A 36 -16.83 -8.50 6.60
CA GLU A 36 -17.95 -9.23 5.98
C GLU A 36 -17.47 -10.50 5.25
N LEU A 37 -16.17 -10.56 4.95
CA LEU A 37 -15.48 -11.73 4.42
C LEU A 37 -14.86 -12.60 5.53
N ASP A 38 -15.20 -12.36 6.81
CA ASP A 38 -14.62 -13.04 7.98
C ASP A 38 -13.09 -12.87 8.11
N ILE A 39 -12.56 -11.75 7.59
CA ILE A 39 -11.16 -11.37 7.70
C ILE A 39 -11.03 -10.24 8.72
N LYS A 40 -10.31 -10.50 9.81
CA LYS A 40 -9.99 -9.46 10.81
C LYS A 40 -8.86 -8.56 10.27
N PRO A 41 -9.10 -7.26 10.01
CA PRO A 41 -8.03 -6.35 9.65
C PRO A 41 -7.06 -6.15 10.83
N LEU A 42 -5.78 -6.05 10.52
CA LEU A 42 -4.72 -5.73 11.48
C LEU A 42 -4.40 -4.23 11.42
N ASP A 43 -4.22 -3.61 12.58
CA ASP A 43 -3.89 -2.20 12.65
C ASP A 43 -2.49 -1.95 12.06
N ILE A 44 -2.34 -0.85 11.30
CA ILE A 44 -1.09 -0.54 10.61
C ILE A 44 0.06 -0.29 11.59
N ASP A 45 -0.21 0.27 12.77
CA ASP A 45 0.80 0.51 13.79
C ASP A 45 1.32 -0.81 14.38
N GLU A 46 0.46 -1.84 14.45
CA GLU A 46 0.87 -3.18 14.87
C GLU A 46 1.78 -3.83 13.84
N VAL A 47 1.47 -3.67 12.54
CA VAL A 47 2.32 -4.16 11.45
C VAL A 47 3.70 -3.49 11.46
N ILE A 48 3.74 -2.16 11.62
CA ILE A 48 5.00 -1.41 11.66
C ILE A 48 5.89 -1.91 12.81
N ARG A 49 5.34 -2.05 14.03
CA ARG A 49 6.09 -2.58 15.18
C ARG A 49 6.66 -3.98 14.91
N LEU A 50 5.92 -4.85 14.23
CA LEU A 50 6.38 -6.20 13.89
C LEU A 50 7.54 -6.19 12.89
N ILE A 51 7.57 -5.24 11.95
CA ILE A 51 8.67 -5.09 10.98
C ILE A 51 9.93 -4.58 11.69
N GLU A 52 9.80 -3.56 12.54
CA GLU A 52 10.92 -3.00 13.30
C GLU A 52 11.59 -4.02 14.22
N GLN A 53 10.82 -4.95 14.79
CA GLN A 53 11.36 -6.03 15.63
C GLN A 53 12.11 -7.12 14.86
N ARG A 54 11.92 -7.21 13.53
CA ARG A 54 12.52 -8.24 12.67
C ARG A 54 13.76 -7.76 11.90
N ALA A 55 13.96 -6.44 11.83
CA ALA A 55 15.12 -5.80 11.21
C ALA A 55 16.32 -5.80 12.16
#